data_AF-A0A7S0VQ56-F1
#
_entry.id   AF-A0A7S0VQ56-F1
#
_cell.length_a   1.000
_cell.length_b   1.000
_cell.length_c   1.000
_cell.angle_alpha   90.00
_cell.angle_beta   90.00
_cell.angle_gamma   90.00
#
_symmetry.space_group_name_H-M   'P 1'
#
loop_
_entity.id
_entity.type
_entity.pdbx_description
1 polymer ?
#
loop_
_entity_poly.entity_id
_entity_poly.type
_entity_poly.pdbx_seq_one_letter_code
_entity_poly.pdbx_strand_id
1 'polypeptide(L)'
;QEGERCERLKESHQREMAQLRAEVQTLQDHLVIARAAGGDVTAAQEGDLTLSSQLTSCKVKLAKASAELELATESIQHKNAAIAQARVDLQRERDTAKSDRDALGEARGRLARLEGEVKALRQDSTRARLAGDGAAASAASASLEVEVARLSELAEQERERAERLDASLSQSREEARILLRQRQAHFASVEQVEADLLEG
;
A
#
# COMPACT_ATOMS: atom_id res chain seq x y z
N GLN A 1 12.93 -8.20 12.04
CA GLN A 1 13.64 -9.15 11.16
C GLN A 1 14.15 -8.50 9.88
N GLU A 2 13.32 -7.94 8.99
CA GLU A 2 13.80 -7.27 7.74
C GLU A 2 14.52 -5.93 8.00
N GLY A 3 13.98 -5.08 8.89
CA GLY A 3 14.62 -3.81 9.26
C GLY A 3 16.02 -3.99 9.88
N GLU A 4 16.18 -4.99 10.75
CA GLU A 4 17.47 -5.36 11.35
C GLU A 4 18.44 -5.99 10.35
N ARG A 5 17.94 -6.53 9.23
CA ARG A 5 18.78 -7.08 8.16
C ARG A 5 19.29 -5.97 7.24
N CYS A 6 18.46 -4.98 6.92
CA CYS A 6 18.86 -3.79 6.17
C CYS A 6 19.89 -2.94 6.93
N GLU A 7 19.69 -2.75 8.24
CA GLU A 7 20.69 -2.06 9.10
C GLU A 7 22.04 -2.80 9.11
N ARG A 8 22.05 -4.13 9.23
CA ARG A 8 23.29 -4.92 9.18
C ARG A 8 24.00 -4.83 7.82
N LEU A 9 23.25 -4.79 6.72
CA LEU A 9 23.83 -4.60 5.38
C LEU A 9 24.45 -3.21 5.22
N LYS A 10 23.75 -2.17 5.68
CA LYS A 10 24.30 -0.79 5.71
C LYS A 10 25.56 -0.71 6.54
N GLU A 11 25.58 -1.30 7.73
CA GLU A 11 26.76 -1.34 8.59
C GLU A 11 27.92 -2.09 7.91
N SER A 12 27.64 -3.20 7.22
CA SER A 12 28.67 -3.97 6.49
C SER A 12 29.29 -3.15 5.35
N HIS A 13 28.48 -2.52 4.51
CA HIS A 13 28.95 -1.63 3.44
C HIS A 13 29.68 -0.41 3.99
N GLN A 14 29.22 0.18 5.11
CA GLN A 14 29.93 1.28 5.75
C GLN A 14 31.30 0.86 6.28
N ARG A 15 31.43 -0.37 6.82
CA ARG A 15 32.71 -0.93 7.25
C ARG A 15 33.64 -1.15 6.07
N GLU A 16 33.16 -1.73 4.98
CA GLU A 16 33.95 -1.95 3.76
C GLU A 16 34.43 -0.63 3.15
N MET A 17 33.55 0.37 3.08
CA MET A 17 33.90 1.73 2.67
C MET A 17 34.95 2.37 3.58
N ALA A 18 34.86 2.17 4.90
CA ALA A 18 35.84 2.67 5.85
C ALA A 18 37.21 1.97 5.67
N GLN A 19 37.21 0.66 5.40
CA GLN A 19 38.43 -0.11 5.10
C GLN A 19 39.09 0.38 3.80
N LEU A 20 38.33 0.52 2.72
CA LEU A 20 38.84 1.05 1.44
C LEU A 20 39.38 2.48 1.58
N ARG A 21 38.74 3.35 2.39
CA ARG A 21 39.26 4.68 2.71
C ARG A 21 40.59 4.62 3.47
N ALA A 22 40.71 3.72 4.44
CA ALA A 22 41.94 3.53 5.21
C ALA A 22 43.08 2.97 4.34
N GLU A 23 42.79 2.05 3.42
CA GLU A 23 43.75 1.51 2.46
C GLU A 23 44.23 2.59 1.47
N VAL A 24 43.32 3.41 0.94
CA VAL A 24 43.65 4.55 0.09
C VAL A 24 44.58 5.52 0.84
N GLN A 25 44.27 5.85 2.09
CA GLN A 25 45.11 6.74 2.91
C GLN A 25 46.49 6.12 3.16
N THR A 26 46.55 4.85 3.52
CA THR A 26 47.81 4.12 3.75
C THR A 26 48.69 4.12 2.50
N LEU A 27 48.11 3.84 1.33
CA LEU A 27 48.82 3.85 0.06
C LEU A 27 49.28 5.26 -0.34
N GLN A 28 48.49 6.30 -0.03
CA GLN A 28 48.90 7.68 -0.21
C GLN A 28 50.10 8.05 0.68
N ASP A 29 50.06 7.66 1.95
CA ASP A 29 51.14 7.91 2.90
C ASP A 29 52.42 7.18 2.49
N HIS A 30 52.32 5.91 2.07
CA HIS A 30 53.46 5.15 1.54
C HIS A 30 54.07 5.80 0.29
N LEU A 31 53.25 6.33 -0.62
CA LEU A 31 53.74 7.05 -1.81
C LEU A 31 54.44 8.36 -1.44
N VAL A 32 53.95 9.09 -0.44
CA VAL A 32 54.58 10.32 0.07
C VAL A 32 55.94 9.99 0.70
N ILE A 33 56.00 8.95 1.54
CA ILE A 33 57.24 8.49 2.19
C ILE A 33 58.26 8.02 1.14
N ALA A 34 57.84 7.21 0.16
CA ALA A 34 58.72 6.71 -0.90
C ALA A 34 59.32 7.84 -1.74
N ARG A 35 58.52 8.86 -2.07
CA ARG A 35 59.00 10.06 -2.78
C ARG A 35 59.97 10.89 -1.93
N ALA A 36 59.70 11.04 -0.63
CA ALA A 36 60.58 11.78 0.28
C ALA A 36 61.95 11.10 0.48
N ALA A 37 61.99 9.76 0.37
CA ALA A 37 63.21 8.97 0.44
C ALA A 37 64.05 8.96 -0.86
N GLY A 38 63.58 9.65 -1.92
CA GLY A 38 64.25 9.67 -3.23
C GLY A 38 64.11 8.36 -4.02
N GLY A 39 63.19 7.48 -3.63
CA GLY A 39 62.94 6.21 -4.30
C GLY A 39 62.08 6.39 -5.56
N ASP A 40 62.62 6.01 -6.71
CA ASP A 40 61.81 5.78 -7.91
C ASP A 40 60.83 4.63 -7.62
N VAL A 41 59.53 4.92 -7.73
CA VAL A 41 58.44 3.94 -7.56
C VAL A 41 58.36 3.08 -8.84
N THR A 42 59.47 2.50 -9.27
CA THR A 42 59.54 1.60 -10.42
C THR A 42 59.57 0.17 -9.91
N ALA A 43 58.51 -0.59 -10.23
CA ALA A 43 58.32 -1.99 -9.90
C ALA A 43 59.57 -2.82 -10.21
N ALA A 44 60.15 -3.47 -9.21
CA ALA A 44 61.35 -4.29 -9.37
C ALA A 44 61.05 -5.80 -9.55
N GLN A 45 59.78 -6.23 -9.46
CA GLN A 45 59.41 -7.62 -9.70
C GLN A 45 58.14 -7.74 -10.57
N GLU A 46 58.13 -8.73 -11.45
CA GLU A 46 56.97 -9.16 -12.25
C GLU A 46 55.86 -9.61 -11.29
N GLY A 47 54.97 -8.68 -10.91
CA GLY A 47 53.96 -8.85 -9.87
C GLY A 47 53.76 -7.60 -9.00
N ASP A 48 54.75 -6.70 -8.94
CA ASP A 48 54.67 -5.40 -8.27
C ASP A 48 53.85 -4.42 -9.11
N LEU A 49 52.53 -4.44 -8.90
CA LEU A 49 51.73 -3.25 -9.18
C LEU A 49 52.34 -2.09 -8.38
N THR A 50 52.96 -1.11 -9.06
CA THR A 50 53.50 0.10 -8.42
C THR A 50 52.48 0.64 -7.39
N LEU A 51 52.91 1.12 -6.23
CA LEU A 51 51.99 1.66 -5.21
C LEU A 51 50.96 2.65 -5.78
N SER A 52 51.31 3.35 -6.87
CA SER A 52 50.40 4.21 -7.65
C SER A 52 49.28 3.45 -8.38
N SER A 53 49.55 2.29 -8.99
CA SER A 53 48.52 1.46 -9.62
C SER A 53 47.62 0.76 -8.61
N GLN A 54 48.17 0.33 -7.46
CA GLN A 54 47.37 -0.16 -6.32
C GLN A 54 46.45 0.94 -5.76
N LEU A 55 46.97 2.17 -5.59
CA LEU A 55 46.17 3.32 -5.15
C LEU A 55 45.06 3.65 -6.16
N THR A 56 45.37 3.62 -7.46
CA THR A 56 44.39 3.89 -8.51
C THR A 56 43.29 2.83 -8.49
N SER A 57 43.66 1.55 -8.37
CA SER A 57 42.71 0.44 -8.25
C SER A 57 41.82 0.57 -7.01
N CYS A 58 42.38 0.89 -5.84
CA CYS A 58 41.60 1.09 -4.61
C CYS A 58 40.66 2.30 -4.72
N LYS A 59 41.10 3.40 -5.33
CA LYS A 59 40.24 4.58 -5.58
C LYS A 59 39.08 4.25 -6.52
N VAL A 60 39.31 3.45 -7.56
CA VAL A 60 38.25 3.01 -8.48
C VAL A 60 37.25 2.11 -7.75
N LYS A 61 37.71 1.15 -6.95
CA LYS A 61 36.83 0.29 -6.13
C LYS A 61 36.01 1.11 -5.13
N LEU A 62 36.64 2.06 -4.43
CA LEU A 62 35.96 2.95 -3.49
C LEU A 62 34.90 3.81 -4.19
N ALA A 63 35.21 4.36 -5.37
CA ALA A 63 34.25 5.15 -6.14
C ALA A 63 33.06 4.31 -6.61
N LYS A 64 33.31 3.08 -7.07
CA LYS A 64 32.28 2.14 -7.49
C LYS A 64 31.36 1.77 -6.31
N ALA A 65 31.93 1.35 -5.18
CA ALA A 65 31.18 1.02 -3.97
C ALA A 65 30.39 2.23 -3.42
N SER A 66 30.94 3.45 -3.54
CA SER A 66 30.22 4.68 -3.16
C SER A 66 28.97 4.90 -4.02
N ALA A 67 29.10 4.73 -5.35
CA ALA A 67 28.02 4.94 -6.29
C ALA A 67 26.92 3.87 -6.14
N GLU A 68 27.29 2.60 -5.93
CA GLU A 68 26.35 1.51 -5.68
C GLU A 68 25.56 1.73 -4.38
N LEU A 69 26.22 2.20 -3.32
CA LEU A 69 25.55 2.54 -2.05
C LEU A 69 24.58 3.71 -2.21
N GLU A 70 24.94 4.74 -2.99
CA GLU A 70 24.07 5.88 -3.26
C GLU A 70 22.82 5.45 -4.03
N LEU A 71 22.99 4.71 -5.13
CA LEU A 71 21.88 4.15 -5.92
C LEU A 71 20.97 3.23 -5.09
N ALA A 72 21.55 2.35 -4.27
CA ALA A 72 20.78 1.48 -3.38
C ALA A 72 20.00 2.28 -2.34
N THR A 73 20.59 3.35 -1.80
CA THR A 73 19.95 4.23 -0.82
C THR A 73 18.77 4.99 -1.44
N GLU A 74 18.94 5.58 -2.62
CA GLU A 74 17.86 6.26 -3.35
C GLU A 74 16.73 5.29 -3.70
N SER A 75 17.06 4.10 -4.17
CA SER A 75 16.08 3.04 -4.49
C SER A 75 15.25 2.65 -3.25
N ILE A 76 15.91 2.44 -2.10
CA ILE A 76 15.23 2.11 -0.84
C ILE A 76 14.35 3.28 -0.38
N GLN A 77 14.83 4.53 -0.47
CA GLN A 77 14.03 5.70 -0.09
C GLN A 77 12.77 5.83 -0.95
N HIS A 78 12.90 5.67 -2.28
CA HIS A 78 11.78 5.71 -3.20
C HIS A 78 10.77 4.59 -2.92
N LYS A 79 11.25 3.36 -2.70
CA LYS A 79 10.40 2.20 -2.34
C LYS A 79 9.67 2.44 -1.00
N ASN A 80 10.36 2.96 0.02
CA ASN A 80 9.76 3.27 1.31
C ASN A 80 8.69 4.36 1.21
N ALA A 81 8.91 5.40 0.39
CA ALA A 81 7.91 6.44 0.13
C ALA A 81 6.67 5.85 -0.56
N ALA A 82 6.85 5.00 -1.57
CA ALA A 82 5.75 4.31 -2.25
C ALA A 82 4.96 3.39 -1.28
N ILE A 83 5.64 2.66 -0.40
CA ILE A 83 5.00 1.83 0.63
C ILE A 83 4.22 2.69 1.64
N ALA A 84 4.78 3.81 2.08
CA ALA A 84 4.11 4.71 3.01
C ALA A 84 2.83 5.30 2.39
N GLN A 85 2.91 5.74 1.12
CA GLN A 85 1.76 6.24 0.38
C GLN A 85 0.68 5.16 0.21
N ALA A 86 1.06 3.96 -0.21
CA ALA A 86 0.14 2.84 -0.35
C ALA A 86 -0.57 2.47 0.97
N ARG A 87 0.10 2.62 2.13
CA ARG A 87 -0.53 2.43 3.45
C ARG A 87 -1.61 3.47 3.73
N VAL A 88 -1.38 4.72 3.38
CA VAL A 88 -2.36 5.81 3.53
C VAL A 88 -3.57 5.55 2.63
N ASP A 89 -3.35 5.17 1.38
CA ASP A 89 -4.42 4.92 0.42
C ASP A 89 -5.27 3.70 0.83
N LEU A 90 -4.64 2.59 1.26
CA LEU A 90 -5.35 1.43 1.82
C LEU A 90 -6.17 1.77 3.08
N GLN A 91 -5.66 2.66 3.93
CA GLN A 91 -6.39 3.08 5.13
C GLN A 91 -7.63 3.90 4.75
N ARG A 92 -7.51 4.81 3.78
CA ARG A 92 -8.65 5.58 3.25
C ARG A 92 -9.72 4.67 2.64
N GLU A 93 -9.33 3.73 1.79
CA GLU A 93 -10.26 2.77 1.18
C GLU A 93 -10.98 1.93 2.24
N ARG A 94 -10.26 1.48 3.27
CA ARG A 94 -10.84 0.74 4.40
C ARG A 94 -11.88 1.58 5.14
N ASP A 95 -11.59 2.85 5.40
CA ASP A 95 -12.50 3.74 6.12
C ASP A 95 -13.76 4.04 5.28
N THR A 96 -13.61 4.25 3.97
CA THR A 96 -14.73 4.36 3.02
C THR A 96 -15.57 3.08 2.99
N ALA A 97 -14.94 1.92 2.84
CA ALA A 97 -15.63 0.63 2.81
C ALA A 97 -16.36 0.31 4.12
N LYS A 98 -15.86 0.81 5.26
CA LYS A 98 -16.58 0.72 6.53
C LYS A 98 -17.83 1.59 6.53
N SER A 99 -17.69 2.86 6.13
CA SER A 99 -18.83 3.78 6.00
C SER A 99 -19.91 3.23 5.07
N ASP A 100 -19.53 2.66 3.92
CA ASP A 100 -20.46 2.07 2.97
C ASP A 100 -21.20 0.85 3.54
N ARG A 101 -20.53 0.01 4.34
CA ARG A 101 -21.19 -1.11 5.04
C ARG A 101 -22.17 -0.63 6.09
N ASP A 102 -21.82 0.40 6.85
CA ASP A 102 -22.71 0.98 7.86
C ASP A 102 -23.95 1.58 7.16
N ALA A 103 -23.75 2.34 6.08
CA ALA A 103 -24.83 2.90 5.26
C ALA A 103 -25.73 1.80 4.63
N LEU A 104 -25.13 0.70 4.16
CA LEU A 104 -25.89 -0.44 3.62
C LEU A 104 -26.72 -1.12 4.71
N GLY A 105 -26.14 -1.29 5.91
CA GLY A 105 -26.85 -1.81 7.07
C GLY A 105 -28.05 -0.94 7.46
N GLU A 106 -27.89 0.38 7.46
CA GLU A 106 -28.98 1.32 7.69
C GLU A 106 -30.07 1.25 6.62
N ALA A 107 -29.71 1.23 5.34
CA ALA A 107 -30.67 1.13 4.23
C ALA A 107 -31.47 -0.18 4.31
N ARG A 108 -30.80 -1.31 4.56
CA ARG A 108 -31.47 -2.62 4.77
C ARG A 108 -32.37 -2.60 6.00
N GLY A 109 -31.94 -1.96 7.09
CA GLY A 109 -32.74 -1.81 8.30
C GLY A 109 -33.99 -0.95 8.09
N ARG A 110 -33.89 0.14 7.31
CA ARG A 110 -35.03 0.98 6.92
C ARG A 110 -36.00 0.24 6.00
N LEU A 111 -35.47 -0.45 4.99
CA LEU A 111 -36.26 -1.27 4.06
C LEU A 111 -37.10 -2.29 4.82
N ALA A 112 -36.49 -3.06 5.73
CA ALA A 112 -37.20 -4.08 6.52
C ALA A 112 -38.33 -3.49 7.38
N ARG A 113 -38.16 -2.27 7.91
CA ARG A 113 -39.22 -1.57 8.66
C ARG A 113 -40.36 -1.14 7.73
N LEU A 114 -40.04 -0.51 6.60
CA LEU A 114 -41.03 -0.07 5.62
C LEU A 114 -41.82 -1.26 5.06
N GLU A 115 -41.18 -2.37 4.75
CA GLU A 115 -41.86 -3.60 4.32
C GLU A 115 -42.79 -4.17 5.41
N GLY A 116 -42.36 -4.11 6.67
CA GLY A 116 -43.18 -4.47 7.83
C GLY A 116 -44.41 -3.58 7.99
N GLU A 117 -44.25 -2.27 7.86
CA GLU A 117 -45.31 -1.27 7.93
C GLU A 117 -46.32 -1.43 6.77
N VAL A 118 -45.82 -1.59 5.54
CA VAL A 118 -46.66 -1.88 4.36
C VAL A 118 -47.47 -3.14 4.57
N LYS A 119 -46.86 -4.21 5.10
CA LYS A 119 -47.56 -5.46 5.39
C LYS A 119 -48.65 -5.27 6.45
N ALA A 120 -48.38 -4.52 7.51
CA ALA A 120 -49.35 -4.23 8.56
C ALA A 120 -50.53 -3.41 8.02
N LEU A 121 -50.26 -2.33 7.28
CA LEU A 121 -51.30 -1.48 6.68
C LEU A 121 -52.15 -2.23 5.65
N ARG A 122 -51.57 -3.15 4.88
CA ARG A 122 -52.35 -4.04 3.98
C ARG A 122 -53.27 -4.97 4.75
N GLN A 123 -52.84 -5.51 5.88
CA GLN A 123 -53.68 -6.34 6.75
C GLN A 123 -54.81 -5.51 7.37
N ASP A 124 -54.52 -4.28 7.78
CA ASP A 124 -55.51 -3.36 8.35
C ASP A 124 -56.52 -2.89 7.30
N SER A 125 -56.07 -2.58 6.09
CA SER A 125 -56.95 -2.30 4.94
C SER A 125 -57.87 -3.49 4.64
N THR A 126 -57.32 -4.72 4.62
CA THR A 126 -58.11 -5.94 4.42
C THR A 126 -59.14 -6.14 5.54
N ARG A 127 -58.75 -5.93 6.80
CA ARG A 127 -59.66 -5.99 7.94
C ARG A 127 -60.76 -4.94 7.87
N ALA A 128 -60.43 -3.70 7.50
CA ALA A 128 -61.39 -2.61 7.34
C ALA A 128 -62.43 -2.91 6.25
N ARG A 129 -62.02 -3.52 5.12
CA ARG A 129 -62.94 -3.96 4.05
C ARG A 129 -63.87 -5.08 4.51
N LEU A 130 -63.38 -6.03 5.30
CA LEU A 130 -64.18 -7.15 5.79
C LEU A 130 -65.16 -6.74 6.93
N ALA A 131 -64.88 -5.63 7.62
CA ALA A 131 -65.64 -5.19 8.79
C ALA A 131 -66.90 -4.38 8.48
N GLY A 132 -67.17 -3.97 7.23
CA GLY A 132 -68.49 -3.42 6.89
C GLY A 132 -68.61 -2.70 5.55
N ASP A 133 -69.78 -2.84 4.93
CA ASP A 133 -70.20 -2.27 3.63
C ASP A 133 -70.64 -0.79 3.72
N GLY A 134 -69.85 0.07 4.37
CA GLY A 134 -70.17 1.48 4.57
C GLY A 134 -69.20 2.46 3.89
N ALA A 135 -69.70 3.64 3.51
CA ALA A 135 -68.89 4.72 2.90
C ALA A 135 -67.66 5.13 3.76
N ALA A 136 -67.79 5.07 5.09
CA ALA A 136 -66.68 5.33 6.03
C ALA A 136 -65.59 4.24 5.98
N ALA A 137 -65.96 2.97 5.85
CA ALA A 137 -65.01 1.86 5.71
C ALA A 137 -64.31 1.90 4.34
N SER A 138 -65.02 2.30 3.29
CA SER A 138 -64.46 2.54 1.96
C SER A 138 -63.46 3.70 1.96
N ALA A 139 -63.78 4.83 2.61
CA ALA A 139 -62.86 5.97 2.74
C ALA A 139 -61.61 5.62 3.57
N ALA A 140 -61.76 4.84 4.65
CA ALA A 140 -60.64 4.35 5.44
C ALA A 140 -59.73 3.39 4.65
N SER A 141 -60.29 2.47 3.86
CA SER A 141 -59.52 1.59 2.97
C SER A 141 -58.74 2.39 1.92
N ALA A 142 -59.37 3.38 1.28
CA ALA A 142 -58.73 4.22 0.29
C ALA A 142 -57.57 5.03 0.88
N SER A 143 -57.73 5.56 2.10
CA SER A 143 -56.66 6.26 2.83
C SER A 143 -55.48 5.35 3.15
N LEU A 144 -55.75 4.11 3.60
CA LEU A 144 -54.72 3.10 3.85
C LEU A 144 -54.00 2.65 2.57
N GLU A 145 -54.71 2.58 1.44
CA GLU A 145 -54.12 2.25 0.14
C GLU A 145 -53.16 3.34 -0.36
N VAL A 146 -53.49 4.62 -0.14
CA VAL A 146 -52.60 5.74 -0.44
C VAL A 146 -51.32 5.67 0.41
N GLU A 147 -51.45 5.39 1.71
CA GLU A 147 -50.28 5.27 2.59
C GLU A 147 -49.42 4.05 2.25
N VAL A 148 -50.06 2.92 1.88
CA VAL A 148 -49.34 1.73 1.37
C VAL A 148 -48.57 2.05 0.10
N ALA A 149 -49.15 2.80 -0.85
CA ALA A 149 -48.47 3.19 -2.07
C ALA A 149 -47.25 4.06 -1.77
N ARG A 150 -47.41 5.07 -0.90
CA ARG A 150 -46.34 5.97 -0.47
C ARG A 150 -45.18 5.23 0.22
N LEU A 151 -45.48 4.34 1.18
CA LEU A 151 -44.45 3.57 1.87
C LEU A 151 -43.78 2.54 0.95
N SER A 152 -44.51 2.01 -0.03
CA SER A 152 -43.94 1.11 -1.05
C SER A 152 -42.95 1.84 -1.96
N GLU A 153 -43.23 3.09 -2.32
CA GLU A 153 -42.30 3.92 -3.09
C GLU A 153 -41.04 4.23 -2.28
N LEU A 154 -41.18 4.56 -0.98
CA LEU A 154 -40.03 4.75 -0.09
C LEU A 154 -39.22 3.48 0.11
N ALA A 155 -39.87 2.32 0.17
CA ALA A 155 -39.20 1.02 0.24
C ALA A 155 -38.38 0.76 -1.03
N GLU A 156 -38.93 1.06 -2.21
CA GLU A 156 -38.21 0.90 -3.47
C GLU A 156 -36.98 1.83 -3.54
N GLN A 157 -37.11 3.08 -3.08
CA GLN A 157 -35.98 4.01 -3.00
C GLN A 157 -34.85 3.50 -2.07
N GLU A 158 -35.19 2.95 -0.90
CA GLU A 158 -34.20 2.37 0.02
C GLU A 158 -33.61 1.06 -0.52
N ARG A 159 -34.38 0.30 -1.29
CA ARG A 159 -33.88 -0.89 -2.01
C ARG A 159 -32.86 -0.51 -3.07
N GLU A 160 -33.19 0.45 -3.94
CA GLU A 160 -32.25 0.96 -4.95
C GLU A 160 -30.98 1.50 -4.29
N ARG A 161 -31.12 2.23 -3.17
CA ARG A 161 -29.99 2.73 -2.40
C ARG A 161 -29.11 1.60 -1.88
N ALA A 162 -29.71 0.54 -1.33
CA ALA A 162 -28.98 -0.64 -0.86
C ALA A 162 -28.25 -1.35 -2.02
N GLU A 163 -28.88 -1.49 -3.19
CA GLU A 163 -28.26 -2.11 -4.37
C GLU A 163 -27.06 -1.30 -4.88
N ARG A 164 -27.16 0.04 -4.91
CA ARG A 164 -26.03 0.92 -5.27
C ARG A 164 -24.86 0.80 -4.29
N LEU A 165 -25.13 0.75 -2.99
CA LEU A 165 -24.10 0.58 -1.96
C LEU A 165 -23.44 -0.80 -2.04
N ASP A 166 -24.19 -1.86 -2.33
CA ASP A 166 -23.66 -3.21 -2.49
C ASP A 166 -22.78 -3.34 -3.75
N ALA A 167 -23.16 -2.65 -4.83
CA ALA A 167 -22.33 -2.51 -6.04
C ALA A 167 -21.02 -1.75 -5.74
N SER A 168 -21.09 -0.61 -5.04
CA SER A 168 -19.91 0.16 -4.59
C SER A 168 -18.94 -0.70 -3.77
N LEU A 169 -19.47 -1.44 -2.78
CA LEU A 169 -18.66 -2.33 -1.94
C LEU A 169 -18.04 -3.47 -2.73
N SER A 170 -18.73 -3.99 -3.75
CA SER A 170 -18.20 -5.04 -4.62
C SER A 170 -17.06 -4.52 -5.48
N GLN A 171 -17.18 -3.31 -6.03
CA GLN A 171 -16.12 -2.65 -6.77
C GLN A 171 -14.90 -2.38 -5.89
N SER A 172 -15.11 -1.79 -4.71
CA SER A 172 -14.02 -1.50 -3.75
C SER A 172 -13.26 -2.77 -3.33
N ARG A 173 -13.95 -3.92 -3.17
CA ARG A 173 -13.31 -5.21 -2.89
C ARG A 173 -12.40 -5.67 -4.03
N GLU A 174 -12.80 -5.44 -5.28
CA GLU A 174 -12.00 -5.82 -6.43
C GLU A 174 -10.79 -4.89 -6.61
N GLU A 175 -10.95 -3.58 -6.41
CA GLU A 175 -9.85 -2.62 -6.37
C GLU A 175 -8.82 -2.97 -5.29
N ALA A 176 -9.28 -3.30 -4.07
CA ALA A 176 -8.41 -3.75 -2.99
C ALA A 176 -7.63 -5.04 -3.34
N ARG A 177 -8.22 -5.96 -4.11
CA ARG A 177 -7.52 -7.17 -4.59
C ARG A 177 -6.45 -6.83 -5.61
N ILE A 178 -6.73 -5.90 -6.52
CA ILE A 178 -5.77 -5.42 -7.52
C ILE A 178 -4.57 -4.78 -6.82
N LEU A 179 -4.81 -3.89 -5.85
CA LEU A 179 -3.76 -3.25 -5.06
C LEU A 179 -2.93 -4.26 -4.27
N LEU A 180 -3.57 -5.29 -3.69
CA LEU A 180 -2.85 -6.36 -2.99
C LEU A 180 -1.90 -7.11 -3.94
N ARG A 181 -2.34 -7.43 -5.16
CA ARG A 181 -1.49 -8.08 -6.18
C ARG A 181 -0.33 -7.19 -6.60
N GLN A 182 -0.57 -5.89 -6.83
CA GLN A 182 0.49 -4.94 -7.14
C GLN A 182 1.52 -4.86 -6.02
N ARG A 183 1.07 -4.82 -4.76
CA ARG A 183 1.96 -4.83 -3.59
C ARG A 183 2.80 -6.10 -3.51
N GLN A 184 2.21 -7.27 -3.77
CA GLN A 184 2.95 -8.55 -3.83
C GLN A 184 4.02 -8.53 -4.94
N ALA A 185 3.69 -7.99 -6.12
CA ALA A 185 4.66 -7.83 -7.20
C ALA A 185 5.81 -6.86 -6.83
N HIS A 186 5.49 -5.76 -6.15
CA HIS A 186 6.51 -4.84 -5.65
C HIS A 186 7.44 -5.50 -4.62
N PHE A 187 6.92 -6.30 -3.68
CA PHE A 187 7.76 -7.03 -2.74
C PHE A 187 8.69 -8.03 -3.43
N ALA A 188 8.17 -8.81 -4.37
CA ALA A 188 9.00 -9.73 -5.16
C ALA A 188 10.13 -8.99 -5.90
N SER A 189 9.86 -7.78 -6.42
CA SER A 189 10.88 -6.94 -7.03
C SER A 189 11.90 -6.38 -6.03
N VAL A 190 11.50 -6.10 -4.79
CA VAL A 190 12.45 -5.71 -3.74
C VAL A 190 13.35 -6.87 -3.37
N GLU A 191 12.79 -8.06 -3.15
CA GLU A 191 13.55 -9.29 -2.85
C GLU A 191 14.57 -9.61 -3.96
N GLN A 192 14.21 -9.40 -5.23
CA GLN A 192 15.12 -9.58 -6.35
C GLN A 192 16.31 -8.61 -6.29
N VAL A 193 16.07 -7.31 -6.08
CA VAL A 193 17.15 -6.32 -5.95
C VAL A 193 18.02 -6.61 -4.74
N GLU A 194 17.45 -7.10 -3.65
CA GLU A 194 18.21 -7.54 -2.47
C GLU A 194 19.08 -8.77 -2.77
N ALA A 195 18.60 -9.72 -3.56
CA ALA A 195 19.38 -10.86 -4.01
C ALA A 195 20.54 -10.42 -4.92
N ASP A 196 20.27 -9.52 -5.87
CA ASP A 196 21.29 -8.99 -6.78
C ASP A 196 22.40 -8.23 -6.03
N LEU A 197 22.06 -7.53 -4.93
CA LEU A 197 23.03 -6.86 -4.04
C LEU A 197 23.84 -7.81 -3.15
N LEU A 198 23.36 -9.03 -2.90
CA LEU A 198 24.06 -10.04 -2.10
C LEU A 198 24.96 -10.94 -2.95
N GLU A 199 24.67 -11.06 -4.25
CA GLU A 199 25.43 -11.89 -5.20
C GLU A 199 26.49 -11.10 -6.00
N GLY A 200 26.39 -9.77 -6.06
CA GLY A 200 27.36 -8.86 -6.70
C GLY A 200 28.46 -8.35 -5.77
#